data_AF-A0A9W9YGF4-F1
#
_entry.id   AF-A0A9W9YGF4-F1
#
_cell.length_a   1.000
_cell.length_b   1.000
_cell.length_c   1.000
_cell.angle_alpha   90.00
_cell.angle_beta   90.00
_cell.angle_gamma   90.00
#
_symmetry.space_group_name_H-M   'P 1'
#
loop_
_entity.id
_entity.type
_entity.pdbx_description
1 polymer ?
#
loop_
_entity_poly.entity_id
_entity_poly.type
_entity_poly.pdbx_seq_one_letter_code
_entity_poly.pdbx_strand_id
1 'polypeptide(L)'
;MANCSAGEFSYLPRIADFFHSFTHVNFYFDNVSSIFVPTLPDYQQALFLYALCPCLFGGLVFLIFCGHFIASWCSCDKQHTRIPRTKCLIALRCVVLFASVISSGFIIAAFVFNDSVDEGVKGVLTAVGNVNKSLIEIQSKVDSIRDDLIDMDSTIIDARDCPGITDAGKELIDNVSHKIGDIVTTVVKIRKVNLPDISEYIQNIEYYRWWSTFGTLCINTLTSLLMIYAILRRSRCGFILGILLGIVSLVLIWCGAGVDLAVAIGMSDLCVNPKGTVYYYIRVNLYYEILVFVKYYVECPKDEHNPYQKYADKASARLEEASDFFSALMKLGLDLPSECKDDLSQCNDDLKQSQTSMAVIIKNLDCKYAHQQF
;
A
#
# COMPACT_ATOMS: atom_id res chain seq x y z
N MET A 1 6.23 3.33 16.34
CA MET A 1 5.69 3.87 15.07
C MET A 1 4.18 3.88 15.16
N ALA A 2 3.53 4.86 14.54
CA ALA A 2 2.08 4.88 14.42
C ALA A 2 1.65 3.70 13.54
N ASN A 3 0.96 2.71 14.13
CA ASN A 3 0.34 1.62 13.38
C ASN A 3 -0.89 2.21 12.67
N CYS A 4 -0.73 2.69 11.44
CA CYS A 4 -1.82 3.32 10.68
C CYS A 4 -2.63 2.29 9.85
N SER A 5 -2.39 0.99 10.03
CA SER A 5 -2.87 -0.09 9.15
C SER A 5 -3.96 -0.99 9.74
N ALA A 6 -4.63 -0.62 10.85
CA ALA A 6 -5.78 -1.38 11.33
C ALA A 6 -6.75 -0.51 12.14
N GLY A 7 -8.04 -0.62 11.81
CA GLY A 7 -9.22 -0.43 12.66
C GLY A 7 -9.23 0.68 13.71
N GLU A 8 -10.19 1.61 13.58
CA GLU A 8 -10.72 2.47 14.65
C GLU A 8 -9.68 3.05 15.64
N PHE A 9 -8.75 3.86 15.14
CA PHE A 9 -8.14 4.84 16.03
C PHE A 9 -9.16 5.95 16.30
N SER A 10 -9.73 5.96 17.51
CA SER A 10 -10.51 7.09 18.01
C SER A 10 -9.69 8.40 18.11
N TYR A 11 -8.36 8.32 17.92
CA TYR A 11 -7.43 9.45 17.96
C TYR A 11 -6.17 9.19 17.12
N LEU A 12 -5.76 10.21 16.37
CA LEU A 12 -4.54 10.20 15.57
C LEU A 12 -3.30 10.03 16.47
N PRO A 13 -2.28 9.24 16.06
CA PRO A 13 -1.09 9.06 16.88
C PRO A 13 -0.33 10.38 17.04
N ARG A 14 -0.09 10.81 18.28
CA ARG A 14 0.59 12.09 18.59
C ARG A 14 1.92 12.30 17.87
N ILE A 15 2.64 11.21 17.59
CA ILE A 15 3.92 11.26 16.88
C ILE A 15 3.70 11.62 15.40
N ALA A 16 2.64 11.10 14.79
CA ALA A 16 2.27 11.47 13.42
C ALA A 16 1.85 12.95 13.37
N ASP A 17 1.02 13.40 14.32
CA ASP A 17 0.68 14.83 14.43
C ASP A 17 1.90 15.72 14.59
N PHE A 18 2.86 15.30 15.41
CA PHE A 18 4.08 16.07 15.66
C PHE A 18 4.89 16.27 14.38
N PHE A 19 5.20 15.21 13.63
CA PHE A 19 5.98 15.34 12.40
C PHE A 19 5.18 15.99 11.27
N HIS A 20 3.87 15.75 11.19
CA HIS A 20 2.99 16.41 10.22
C HIS A 20 2.89 17.92 10.43
N SER A 21 3.04 18.40 11.67
CA SER A 21 3.01 19.83 11.99
C SER A 21 4.18 20.63 11.41
N PHE A 22 5.19 19.95 10.88
CA PHE A 22 6.38 20.58 10.32
C PHE A 22 6.01 21.33 9.03
N THR A 23 6.50 22.57 8.91
CA THR A 23 6.24 23.39 7.73
C THR A 23 7.05 22.88 6.54
N HIS A 24 6.34 22.43 5.51
CA HIS A 24 6.97 21.98 4.28
C HIS A 24 7.33 23.19 3.41
N VAL A 25 8.62 23.36 3.12
CA VAL A 25 9.13 24.44 2.25
C VAL A 25 10.05 23.87 1.18
N ASN A 26 9.99 24.42 -0.03
CA ASN A 26 10.89 24.05 -1.11
C ASN A 26 12.25 24.78 -0.98
N PHE A 27 13.18 24.60 -1.94
CA PHE A 27 14.47 25.29 -1.92
C PHE A 27 14.38 26.81 -2.13
N TYR A 28 13.25 27.31 -2.60
CA TYR A 28 12.95 28.73 -2.72
C TYR A 28 12.30 29.31 -1.45
N PHE A 29 12.10 28.49 -0.42
CA PHE A 29 11.38 28.81 0.81
C PHE A 29 9.89 29.15 0.62
N ASP A 30 9.30 28.67 -0.47
CA ASP A 30 7.85 28.72 -0.66
C ASP A 30 7.19 27.56 0.10
N ASN A 31 6.02 27.83 0.68
CA ASN A 31 5.23 26.79 1.34
C ASN A 31 4.73 25.74 0.34
N VAL A 32 4.96 24.48 0.68
CA VAL A 32 4.52 23.31 -0.05
C VAL A 32 3.41 22.61 0.75
N SER A 33 2.50 21.94 0.05
CA SER A 33 1.45 21.13 0.68
C SER A 33 2.05 19.98 1.50
N SER A 34 1.48 19.70 2.68
CA SER A 34 1.80 18.53 3.52
C SER A 34 1.01 17.27 3.11
N ILE A 35 0.50 17.22 1.88
CA ILE A 35 -0.08 16.00 1.31
C ILE A 35 1.08 15.12 0.88
N PHE A 36 1.10 13.86 1.34
CA PHE A 36 2.13 12.91 0.97
C PHE A 36 2.09 12.63 -0.54
N VAL A 37 3.00 13.25 -1.29
CA VAL A 37 3.17 13.07 -2.73
C VAL A 37 4.66 12.93 -3.06
N PRO A 38 5.26 11.73 -2.88
CA PRO A 38 6.69 11.51 -3.09
C PRO A 38 7.14 11.67 -4.55
N THR A 39 6.22 11.81 -5.51
CA THR A 39 6.52 12.04 -6.93
C THR A 39 6.68 13.52 -7.28
N LEU A 40 6.23 14.44 -6.41
CA LEU A 40 6.30 15.88 -6.68
C LEU A 40 7.69 16.43 -6.28
N PRO A 41 8.42 17.11 -7.18
CA PRO A 41 9.75 17.63 -6.88
C PRO A 41 9.79 18.58 -5.68
N ASP A 42 8.80 19.48 -5.54
CA ASP A 42 8.77 20.45 -4.44
C ASP A 42 8.61 19.76 -3.07
N TYR A 43 7.83 18.68 -3.02
CA TYR A 43 7.67 17.88 -1.81
C TYR A 43 8.95 17.09 -1.48
N GLN A 44 9.63 16.54 -2.49
CA GLN A 44 10.93 15.91 -2.31
C GLN A 44 11.99 16.88 -1.78
N GLN A 45 12.00 18.13 -2.27
CA GLN A 45 12.90 19.18 -1.78
C GLN A 45 12.66 19.47 -0.30
N ALA A 46 11.39 19.56 0.12
CA ALA A 46 11.04 19.77 1.53
C ALA A 46 11.57 18.64 2.43
N LEU A 47 11.34 17.39 2.05
CA LEU A 47 11.87 16.23 2.78
C LEU A 47 13.40 16.20 2.80
N PHE A 48 14.05 16.58 1.69
CA PHE A 48 15.50 16.65 1.59
C PHE A 48 16.10 17.69 2.54
N LEU A 49 15.47 18.86 2.70
CA LEU A 49 15.90 19.87 3.68
C LEU A 49 15.89 19.31 5.10
N TYR A 50 14.86 18.56 5.48
CA TYR A 50 14.80 17.90 6.79
C TYR A 50 15.87 16.80 6.93
N ALA A 51 16.11 16.01 5.89
CA ALA A 51 17.15 15.00 5.91
C ALA A 51 18.56 15.59 6.09
N LEU A 52 18.80 16.80 5.57
CA LEU A 52 20.07 17.51 5.77
C LEU A 52 20.31 17.93 7.23
N CYS A 53 19.27 18.21 8.01
CA CYS A 53 19.43 18.72 9.37
C CYS A 53 20.23 17.75 10.28
N PRO A 54 19.86 16.46 10.42
CA PRO A 54 20.67 15.48 11.15
C PRO A 54 22.08 15.31 10.56
N CYS A 55 22.23 15.33 9.23
CA CYS A 55 23.52 15.20 8.58
C CYS A 55 24.49 16.33 8.96
N LEU A 56 24.01 17.58 8.88
CA LEU A 56 24.78 18.77 9.24
C LEU A 56 25.08 18.80 10.73
N PHE A 57 24.10 18.47 11.57
CA PHE A 57 24.28 18.39 13.01
C PHE A 57 25.35 17.35 13.37
N GLY A 58 25.26 16.14 12.80
CA GLY A 58 26.24 15.09 12.98
C GLY A 58 27.64 15.48 12.51
N GLY A 59 27.73 16.13 11.35
CA GLY A 59 28.98 16.67 10.81
C GLY A 59 29.61 17.72 11.73
N LEU A 60 28.81 18.65 12.27
CA LEU A 60 29.29 19.65 13.24
C LEU A 60 29.78 19.00 14.54
N VAL A 61 29.03 18.04 15.09
CA VAL A 61 29.43 17.29 16.29
C VAL A 61 30.76 16.56 16.05
N PHE A 62 30.93 15.96 14.86
CA PHE A 62 32.17 15.31 14.48
C PHE A 62 33.34 16.29 14.38
N LEU A 63 33.16 17.45 13.75
CA LEU A 63 34.19 18.48 13.66
C LEU A 63 34.61 19.02 15.03
N ILE A 64 33.66 19.25 15.93
CA ILE A 64 33.93 19.66 17.31
C ILE A 64 34.73 18.58 18.04
N PHE A 65 34.34 17.30 17.88
CA PHE A 65 35.07 16.18 18.45
C PHE A 65 36.52 16.12 17.93
N CYS A 66 36.73 16.23 16.62
CA CYS A 66 38.07 16.29 16.02
C CYS A 66 38.89 17.47 16.55
N GLY A 67 38.31 18.66 16.62
CA GLY A 67 38.97 19.86 17.14
C GLY A 67 39.38 19.71 18.60
N HIS A 68 38.48 19.22 19.46
CA HIS A 68 38.77 18.96 20.86
C HIS A 68 39.85 17.89 21.03
N PHE A 69 39.77 16.82 20.23
CA PHE A 69 40.74 15.73 20.26
C PHE A 69 42.14 16.19 19.86
N ILE A 70 42.27 16.94 18.77
CA ILE A 70 43.54 17.53 18.32
C ILE A 70 44.07 18.51 19.37
N ALA A 71 43.23 19.43 19.87
CA ALA A 71 43.63 20.41 20.88
C ALA A 71 44.08 19.75 22.19
N SER A 72 43.39 18.70 22.63
CA SER A 72 43.77 17.89 23.80
C SER A 72 45.09 17.15 23.55
N TRP A 73 45.31 16.64 22.35
CA TRP A 73 46.57 15.97 21.98
C TRP A 73 47.74 16.96 21.94
N CYS A 74 47.57 18.14 21.31
CA CYS A 74 48.57 19.20 21.26
C CYS A 74 48.87 19.82 22.64
N SER A 75 47.85 19.92 23.51
CA SER A 75 48.01 20.45 24.88
C SER A 75 48.66 19.43 25.81
N CYS A 76 48.36 18.14 25.66
CA CYS A 76 49.02 17.06 26.40
C CYS A 76 50.51 16.92 26.05
N ASP A 77 50.90 17.28 24.83
CA ASP A 77 52.31 17.30 24.42
C ASP A 77 53.08 18.46 25.09
N LYS A 78 52.43 19.61 25.27
CA LYS A 78 52.99 20.77 26.00
C LYS A 78 53.03 20.57 27.53
N GLN A 79 52.13 19.75 28.09
CA GLN A 79 51.93 19.59 29.53
C GLN A 79 52.59 18.33 30.10
N HIS A 80 53.75 17.98 29.54
CA HIS A 80 54.57 16.82 29.86
C HIS A 80 55.06 16.73 31.33
N THR A 81 54.73 17.70 32.19
CA THR A 81 55.27 17.85 33.55
C THR A 81 54.29 17.66 34.72
N ARG A 82 52.95 17.55 34.55
CA ARG A 82 52.04 17.57 35.74
C ARG A 82 50.84 16.62 35.80
N ILE A 83 50.48 15.85 34.76
CA ILE A 83 49.32 14.92 34.84
C ILE A 83 49.78 13.48 34.53
N PRO A 84 49.54 12.49 35.42
CA PRO A 84 49.89 11.11 35.14
C PRO A 84 49.02 10.57 33.99
N ARG A 85 49.66 10.32 32.84
CA ARG A 85 49.08 9.79 31.58
C ARG A 85 48.10 8.62 31.77
N THR A 86 48.24 7.87 32.86
CA THR A 86 47.38 6.74 33.24
C THR A 86 45.94 7.11 33.56
N LYS A 87 45.66 8.24 34.22
CA LYS A 87 44.27 8.60 34.62
C LYS A 87 43.40 9.00 33.41
N CYS A 88 43.94 9.77 32.48
CA CYS A 88 43.26 10.18 31.24
C CYS A 88 42.98 8.97 30.32
N LEU A 89 43.94 8.05 30.21
CA LEU A 89 43.80 6.84 29.39
C LEU A 89 42.74 5.87 29.93
N ILE A 90 42.60 5.79 31.26
CA ILE A 90 41.54 4.98 31.91
C ILE A 90 40.18 5.62 31.66
N ALA A 91 40.04 6.93 31.85
CA ALA A 91 38.79 7.66 31.59
C ALA A 91 38.33 7.49 30.12
N LEU A 92 39.24 7.66 29.15
CA LEU A 92 38.93 7.48 27.72
C LEU A 92 38.45 6.06 27.42
N ARG A 93 39.08 5.03 28.00
CA ARG A 93 38.64 3.63 27.83
C ARG A 93 37.26 3.39 28.43
N CYS A 94 36.96 3.94 29.60
CA CYS A 94 35.65 3.85 30.21
C CYS A 94 34.57 4.51 29.35
N VAL A 95 34.84 5.70 28.81
CA VAL A 95 33.92 6.42 27.91
C VAL A 95 33.63 5.59 26.65
N VAL A 96 34.66 5.05 26.00
CA VAL A 96 34.47 4.24 24.79
C VAL A 96 33.69 2.96 25.08
N LEU A 97 34.01 2.25 26.18
CA LEU A 97 33.26 1.04 26.56
C LEU A 97 31.79 1.35 26.84
N PHE A 98 31.52 2.43 27.58
CA PHE A 98 30.14 2.86 27.86
C PHE A 98 29.39 3.25 26.58
N ALA A 99 30.04 3.99 25.68
CA ALA A 99 29.49 4.34 24.37
C ALA A 99 29.18 3.10 23.51
N SER A 100 30.08 2.10 23.51
CA SER A 100 29.87 0.83 22.78
C SER A 100 28.72 -0.02 23.33
N VAL A 101 28.50 0.00 24.66
CA VAL A 101 27.35 -0.69 25.28
C VAL A 101 26.05 0.03 24.93
N ILE A 102 26.02 1.36 25.03
CA ILE A 102 24.85 2.16 24.65
C ILE A 102 24.53 2.00 23.16
N SER A 103 25.54 2.04 22.28
CA SER A 103 25.34 1.87 20.84
C SER A 103 24.73 0.51 20.52
N SER A 104 25.13 -0.54 21.24
CA SER A 104 24.56 -1.88 21.08
C SER A 104 23.05 -1.91 21.36
N GLY A 105 22.60 -1.19 22.39
CA GLY A 105 21.16 -1.05 22.68
C GLY A 105 20.39 -0.32 21.58
N PHE A 106 20.95 0.79 21.06
CA PHE A 106 20.35 1.51 19.94
C PHE A 106 20.31 0.71 18.64
N ILE A 107 21.35 -0.10 18.37
CA ILE A 107 21.38 -1.00 17.20
C ILE A 107 20.23 -2.00 17.26
N ILE A 108 19.98 -2.61 18.42
CA ILE A 108 18.88 -3.56 18.60
C ILE A 108 17.54 -2.88 18.36
N ALA A 109 17.33 -1.69 18.96
CA ALA A 109 16.11 -0.91 18.75
C ALA A 109 15.90 -0.55 17.27
N ALA A 110 16.96 -0.13 16.58
CA ALA A 110 16.94 0.20 15.17
C ALA A 110 16.64 -1.02 14.27
N PHE A 111 17.16 -2.20 14.61
CA PHE A 111 16.87 -3.44 13.89
C PHE A 111 15.39 -3.83 14.01
N VAL A 112 14.84 -3.83 15.23
CA VAL A 112 13.41 -4.11 15.46
C VAL A 112 12.52 -3.12 14.72
N PHE A 113 12.90 -1.84 14.74
CA PHE A 113 12.19 -0.81 14.02
C PHE A 113 12.22 -1.03 12.50
N ASN A 114 13.38 -1.37 11.94
CA ASN A 114 13.55 -1.66 10.51
C ASN A 114 12.64 -2.81 10.04
N ASP A 115 12.48 -3.84 10.88
CA ASP A 115 11.63 -5.00 10.62
C ASP A 115 10.14 -4.63 10.68
N SER A 116 9.74 -3.83 11.68
CA SER A 116 8.36 -3.33 11.78
C SER A 116 7.93 -2.49 10.56
N VAL A 117 8.87 -1.75 9.94
CA VAL A 117 8.58 -1.00 8.71
C VAL A 117 8.33 -1.95 7.54
N ASP A 118 9.15 -2.98 7.37
CA ASP A 118 9.00 -3.98 6.30
C ASP A 118 7.69 -4.77 6.44
N GLU A 119 7.32 -5.16 7.66
CA GLU A 119 6.00 -5.76 7.93
C GLU A 119 4.85 -4.81 7.56
N GLY A 120 4.96 -3.52 7.91
CA GLY A 120 3.99 -2.50 7.55
C GLY A 120 3.81 -2.35 6.04
N VAL A 121 4.92 -2.30 5.29
CA VAL A 121 4.89 -2.22 3.81
C VAL A 121 4.25 -3.48 3.22
N LYS A 122 4.61 -4.68 3.70
CA LYS A 122 4.00 -5.94 3.25
C LYS A 122 2.49 -6.00 3.52
N GLY A 123 2.05 -5.48 4.66
CA GLY A 123 0.62 -5.35 4.99
C GLY A 123 -0.12 -4.47 3.98
N VAL A 124 0.43 -3.30 3.66
CA VAL A 124 -0.15 -2.39 2.65
C VAL A 124 -0.18 -3.05 1.27
N LEU A 125 0.91 -3.71 0.85
CA LEU A 125 0.97 -4.38 -0.46
C LEU A 125 -0.05 -5.52 -0.57
N THR A 126 -0.27 -6.26 0.52
CA THR A 126 -1.27 -7.33 0.58
C THR A 126 -2.69 -6.74 0.50
N ALA A 127 -2.97 -5.66 1.21
CA ALA A 127 -4.26 -4.97 1.13
C ALA A 127 -4.53 -4.46 -0.30
N VAL A 128 -3.55 -3.82 -0.95
CA VAL A 128 -3.66 -3.37 -2.35
C VAL A 128 -3.86 -4.55 -3.30
N GLY A 129 -3.11 -5.64 -3.13
CA GLY A 129 -3.25 -6.85 -3.94
C GLY A 129 -4.62 -7.50 -3.82
N ASN A 130 -5.18 -7.54 -2.61
CA ASN A 130 -6.52 -8.07 -2.35
C ASN A 130 -7.62 -7.18 -2.96
N VAL A 131 -7.50 -5.84 -2.89
CA VAL A 131 -8.42 -4.92 -3.61
C VAL A 131 -8.34 -5.15 -5.12
N ASN A 132 -7.13 -5.25 -5.67
CA ASN A 132 -6.94 -5.51 -7.10
C ASN A 132 -7.57 -6.86 -7.52
N LYS A 133 -7.43 -7.91 -6.72
CA LYS A 133 -8.08 -9.21 -6.94
C LYS A 133 -9.61 -9.10 -6.95
N SER A 134 -10.20 -8.35 -6.03
CA SER A 134 -11.66 -8.13 -5.98
C SER A 134 -12.17 -7.41 -7.23
N LEU A 135 -11.44 -6.40 -7.72
CA LEU A 135 -11.78 -5.69 -8.96
C LEU A 135 -11.69 -6.61 -10.20
N ILE A 136 -10.67 -7.48 -10.26
CA ILE A 136 -10.53 -8.48 -11.32
C ILE A 136 -11.70 -9.48 -11.29
N GLU A 137 -12.12 -9.92 -10.10
CA GLU A 137 -13.25 -10.85 -9.94
C GLU A 137 -14.59 -10.24 -10.37
N ILE A 138 -14.84 -8.96 -10.04
CA ILE A 138 -16.03 -8.24 -10.54
C ILE A 138 -16.00 -8.22 -12.07
N GLN A 139 -14.87 -7.87 -12.67
CA GLN A 139 -14.76 -7.79 -14.12
C GLN A 139 -14.94 -9.15 -14.79
N SER A 140 -14.32 -10.21 -14.27
CA SER A 140 -14.47 -11.54 -14.85
C SER A 140 -15.90 -12.06 -14.78
N LYS A 141 -16.64 -11.72 -13.71
CA LYS A 141 -18.07 -12.06 -13.59
C LYS A 141 -18.95 -11.24 -14.52
N VAL A 142 -18.66 -9.95 -14.71
CA VAL A 142 -19.33 -9.08 -15.69
C VAL A 142 -19.15 -9.64 -17.11
N ASP A 143 -17.93 -10.07 -17.45
CA ASP A 143 -17.62 -10.65 -18.75
C ASP A 143 -18.30 -12.03 -18.92
N SER A 144 -18.27 -12.90 -17.90
CA SER A 144 -18.99 -14.19 -17.92
C SER A 144 -20.49 -14.02 -18.14
N ILE A 145 -21.17 -13.17 -17.36
CA ILE A 145 -22.62 -12.93 -17.51
C ILE A 145 -22.93 -12.43 -18.93
N ARG A 146 -22.08 -11.57 -19.48
CA ARG A 146 -22.27 -11.05 -20.83
C ARG A 146 -22.18 -12.18 -21.85
N ASP A 147 -21.14 -13.00 -21.78
CA ASP A 147 -20.88 -14.04 -22.77
C ASP A 147 -21.93 -15.17 -22.64
N ASP A 148 -22.23 -15.63 -21.42
CA ASP A 148 -23.25 -16.65 -21.12
C ASP A 148 -24.63 -16.23 -21.64
N LEU A 149 -25.02 -14.97 -21.43
CA LEU A 149 -26.30 -14.46 -21.90
C LEU A 149 -26.36 -14.25 -23.42
N ILE A 150 -25.25 -13.89 -24.07
CA ILE A 150 -25.21 -13.79 -25.54
C ILE A 150 -25.37 -15.19 -26.17
N ASP A 151 -24.70 -16.20 -25.61
CA ASP A 151 -24.81 -17.58 -26.08
C ASP A 151 -26.21 -18.17 -25.83
N MET A 152 -26.78 -17.87 -24.66
CA MET A 152 -28.17 -18.18 -24.32
C MET A 152 -29.16 -17.50 -25.27
N ASP A 153 -28.92 -16.25 -25.68
CA ASP A 153 -29.80 -15.54 -26.64
C ASP A 153 -29.82 -16.24 -28.01
N SER A 154 -28.68 -16.69 -28.52
CA SER A 154 -28.65 -17.50 -29.74
C SER A 154 -29.40 -18.82 -29.56
N THR A 155 -29.15 -19.52 -28.47
CA THR A 155 -29.74 -20.85 -28.20
C THR A 155 -31.26 -20.76 -28.02
N ILE A 156 -31.75 -19.73 -27.32
CA ILE A 156 -33.19 -19.56 -27.10
C ILE A 156 -33.94 -19.13 -28.37
N ILE A 157 -33.27 -18.37 -29.25
CA ILE A 157 -33.80 -18.03 -30.58
C ILE A 157 -33.88 -19.27 -31.47
N ASP A 158 -32.87 -20.14 -31.44
CA ASP A 158 -32.92 -21.42 -32.18
C ASP A 158 -34.03 -22.33 -31.63
N ALA A 159 -34.19 -22.39 -30.30
CA ALA A 159 -35.26 -23.13 -29.64
C ALA A 159 -36.68 -22.61 -29.97
N ARG A 160 -36.81 -21.36 -30.45
CA ARG A 160 -38.08 -20.78 -30.89
C ARG A 160 -38.69 -21.51 -32.09
N ASP A 161 -37.83 -22.04 -32.96
CA ASP A 161 -38.21 -22.75 -34.18
C ASP A 161 -38.41 -24.25 -33.96
N CYS A 162 -38.27 -24.71 -32.71
CA CYS A 162 -38.50 -26.10 -32.35
C CYS A 162 -39.96 -26.53 -32.58
N PRO A 163 -40.18 -27.73 -33.16
CA PRO A 163 -41.52 -28.28 -33.30
C PRO A 163 -42.11 -28.54 -31.91
N GLY A 164 -43.36 -28.11 -31.70
CA GLY A 164 -44.05 -28.22 -30.41
C GLY A 164 -44.11 -26.92 -29.61
N ILE A 165 -43.32 -25.90 -29.96
CA ILE A 165 -43.46 -24.54 -29.39
C ILE A 165 -44.75 -23.89 -29.90
N THR A 166 -45.66 -23.54 -28.99
CA THR A 166 -46.90 -22.80 -29.30
C THR A 166 -46.62 -21.32 -29.54
N ASP A 167 -47.55 -20.58 -30.15
CA ASP A 167 -47.39 -19.13 -30.36
C ASP A 167 -47.22 -18.36 -29.02
N ALA A 168 -47.86 -18.83 -27.95
CA ALA A 168 -47.65 -18.30 -26.60
C ALA A 168 -46.23 -18.60 -26.08
N GLY A 169 -45.65 -19.76 -26.43
CA GLY A 169 -44.25 -20.08 -26.14
C GLY A 169 -43.28 -19.18 -26.90
N LYS A 170 -43.56 -18.88 -28.17
CA LYS A 170 -42.74 -17.94 -28.97
C LYS A 170 -42.76 -16.54 -28.38
N GLU A 171 -43.92 -16.06 -27.93
CA GLU A 171 -44.03 -14.76 -27.27
C GLU A 171 -43.20 -14.70 -25.97
N LEU A 172 -43.19 -15.79 -25.18
CA LEU A 172 -42.35 -15.87 -23.98
C LEU A 172 -40.86 -15.89 -24.32
N ILE A 173 -40.45 -16.61 -25.37
CA ILE A 173 -39.06 -16.62 -25.85
C ILE A 173 -38.63 -15.22 -26.32
N ASP A 174 -39.45 -14.54 -27.12
CA ASP A 174 -39.19 -13.18 -27.59
C ASP A 174 -39.04 -12.20 -26.41
N ASN A 175 -39.86 -12.37 -25.35
CA ASN A 175 -39.73 -11.60 -24.11
C ASN A 175 -38.42 -11.91 -23.36
N VAL A 176 -38.00 -13.18 -23.25
CA VAL A 176 -36.73 -13.54 -22.61
C VAL A 176 -35.55 -12.94 -23.38
N SER A 177 -35.51 -13.10 -24.71
CA SER A 177 -34.46 -12.53 -25.57
C SER A 177 -34.38 -11.00 -25.43
N HIS A 178 -35.52 -10.31 -25.40
CA HIS A 178 -35.54 -8.87 -25.14
C HIS A 178 -34.94 -8.53 -23.76
N LYS A 179 -35.24 -9.30 -22.71
CA LYS A 179 -34.65 -9.06 -21.38
C LYS A 179 -33.16 -9.33 -21.36
N ILE A 180 -32.69 -10.36 -22.04
CA ILE A 180 -31.27 -10.66 -22.22
C ILE A 180 -30.54 -9.47 -22.87
N GLY A 181 -31.07 -8.92 -23.96
CA GLY A 181 -30.49 -7.73 -24.60
C GLY A 181 -30.41 -6.51 -23.66
N ASP A 182 -31.46 -6.28 -22.87
CA ASP A 182 -31.48 -5.25 -21.83
C ASP A 182 -30.40 -5.46 -20.75
N ILE A 183 -30.16 -6.72 -20.34
CA ILE A 183 -29.15 -7.08 -19.34
C ILE A 183 -27.76 -6.83 -19.90
N VAL A 184 -27.46 -7.39 -21.09
CA VAL A 184 -26.15 -7.25 -21.75
C VAL A 184 -25.77 -5.78 -21.90
N THR A 185 -26.69 -4.93 -22.36
CA THR A 185 -26.44 -3.49 -22.51
C THR A 185 -26.32 -2.72 -21.19
N THR A 186 -26.84 -3.27 -20.09
CA THR A 186 -26.74 -2.69 -18.75
C THR A 186 -25.45 -3.10 -18.05
N VAL A 187 -25.07 -4.38 -18.13
CA VAL A 187 -23.90 -4.96 -17.46
C VAL A 187 -22.59 -4.40 -18.01
N VAL A 188 -22.50 -4.13 -19.33
CA VAL A 188 -21.31 -3.49 -19.94
C VAL A 188 -21.04 -2.06 -19.45
N LYS A 189 -22.02 -1.41 -18.78
CA LYS A 189 -21.82 -0.09 -18.16
C LYS A 189 -21.04 -0.17 -16.85
N ILE A 190 -20.88 -1.35 -16.28
CA ILE A 190 -19.99 -1.61 -15.15
C ILE A 190 -18.57 -1.66 -15.73
N ARG A 191 -17.82 -0.56 -15.60
CA ARG A 191 -16.48 -0.44 -16.20
C ARG A 191 -15.40 -1.16 -15.40
N LYS A 192 -14.41 -1.67 -16.12
CA LYS A 192 -13.13 -2.13 -15.56
C LYS A 192 -12.37 -0.96 -14.91
N VAL A 193 -12.00 -1.13 -13.66
CA VAL A 193 -11.07 -0.23 -12.95
C VAL A 193 -9.72 -0.92 -12.89
N ASN A 194 -8.73 -0.40 -13.60
CA ASN A 194 -7.35 -0.87 -13.48
C ASN A 194 -6.65 -0.03 -12.42
N LEU A 195 -6.23 -0.64 -11.32
CA LEU A 195 -5.31 -0.01 -10.40
C LEU A 195 -3.90 0.02 -11.04
N PRO A 196 -3.13 1.10 -10.84
CA PRO A 196 -1.74 1.09 -11.26
C PRO A 196 -0.98 -0.03 -10.53
N ASP A 197 -0.01 -0.63 -11.21
CA ASP A 197 0.89 -1.59 -10.57
C ASP A 197 1.92 -0.82 -9.72
N ILE A 198 1.55 -0.51 -8.49
CA ILE A 198 2.40 0.17 -7.52
C ILE A 198 3.23 -0.86 -6.72
N SER A 199 2.90 -2.15 -6.85
CA SER A 199 3.48 -3.20 -6.01
C SER A 199 4.96 -3.41 -6.32
N GLU A 200 5.33 -3.56 -7.59
CA GLU A 200 6.73 -3.80 -7.98
C GLU A 200 7.63 -2.63 -7.57
N TYR A 201 7.17 -1.39 -7.77
CA TYR A 201 7.94 -0.20 -7.43
C TYR A 201 8.22 -0.08 -5.92
N ILE A 202 7.19 -0.25 -5.09
CA ILE A 202 7.33 -0.19 -3.63
C ILE A 202 8.20 -1.34 -3.11
N GLN A 203 8.01 -2.55 -3.64
CA GLN A 203 8.83 -3.70 -3.26
C GLN A 203 10.31 -3.48 -3.56
N ASN A 204 10.64 -2.90 -4.71
CA ASN A 204 12.02 -2.59 -5.07
C ASN A 204 12.63 -1.55 -4.12
N ILE A 205 11.92 -0.46 -3.81
CA ILE A 205 12.40 0.55 -2.86
C ILE A 205 12.61 -0.05 -1.47
N GLU A 206 11.64 -0.82 -0.98
CA GLU A 206 11.71 -1.43 0.34
C GLU A 206 12.84 -2.44 0.45
N TYR A 207 13.08 -3.23 -0.61
CA TYR A 207 14.23 -4.13 -0.70
C TYR A 207 15.56 -3.39 -0.47
N TYR A 208 15.80 -2.29 -1.18
CA TYR A 208 17.02 -1.52 -1.02
C TYR A 208 17.09 -0.83 0.35
N ARG A 209 15.98 -0.27 0.85
CA ARG A 209 15.91 0.39 2.17
C ARG A 209 16.26 -0.58 3.29
N TRP A 210 15.66 -1.78 3.28
CA TRP A 210 15.84 -2.79 4.31
C TRP A 210 17.29 -3.27 4.35
N TRP A 211 17.86 -3.65 3.20
CA TRP A 211 19.24 -4.14 3.11
C TRP A 211 20.27 -3.05 3.42
N SER A 212 20.03 -1.81 3.01
CA SER A 212 20.90 -0.67 3.33
C SER A 212 20.93 -0.39 4.84
N THR A 213 19.77 -0.42 5.48
CA THR A 213 19.65 -0.23 6.94
C THR A 213 20.34 -1.38 7.67
N PHE A 214 20.07 -2.62 7.27
CA PHE A 214 20.70 -3.81 7.85
C PHE A 214 22.23 -3.75 7.73
N GLY A 215 22.77 -3.44 6.55
CA GLY A 215 24.20 -3.30 6.32
C GLY A 215 24.83 -2.22 7.22
N THR A 216 24.16 -1.07 7.38
CA THR A 216 24.62 0.01 8.27
C THR A 216 24.69 -0.46 9.74
N LEU A 217 23.68 -1.20 10.21
CA LEU A 217 23.67 -1.79 11.55
C LEU A 217 24.78 -2.82 11.74
N CYS A 218 25.07 -3.65 10.73
CA CYS A 218 26.19 -4.59 10.77
C CYS A 218 27.56 -3.89 10.91
N ILE A 219 27.81 -2.84 10.13
CA ILE A 219 29.05 -2.07 10.20
C ILE A 219 29.21 -1.42 11.59
N ASN A 220 28.14 -0.87 12.14
CA ASN A 220 28.16 -0.27 13.47
C ASN A 220 28.39 -1.32 14.59
N THR A 221 27.81 -2.51 14.43
CA THR A 221 28.03 -3.64 15.35
C THR A 221 29.48 -4.11 15.31
N LEU A 222 30.04 -4.31 14.11
CA LEU A 222 31.42 -4.72 13.92
C LEU A 222 32.39 -3.69 14.52
N THR A 223 32.13 -2.41 14.30
CA THR A 223 32.91 -1.31 14.88
C THR A 223 32.85 -1.34 16.40
N SER A 224 31.67 -1.51 16.99
CA SER A 224 31.50 -1.60 18.45
C SER A 224 32.26 -2.78 19.04
N LEU A 225 32.19 -3.96 18.40
CA LEU A 225 32.93 -5.16 18.82
C LEU A 225 34.45 -4.96 18.69
N LEU A 226 34.91 -4.37 17.59
CA LEU A 226 36.33 -4.09 17.37
C LEU A 226 36.88 -3.11 18.40
N MET A 227 36.13 -2.06 18.75
CA MET A 227 36.53 -1.10 19.78
C MET A 227 36.61 -1.74 21.16
N ILE A 228 35.64 -2.57 21.54
CA ILE A 228 35.67 -3.34 22.79
C ILE A 228 36.89 -4.28 22.79
N TYR A 229 37.09 -5.06 21.73
CA TYR A 229 38.21 -5.99 21.60
C TYR A 229 39.56 -5.27 21.68
N ALA A 230 39.72 -4.14 20.97
CA ALA A 230 40.93 -3.35 20.98
C ALA A 230 41.28 -2.83 22.38
N ILE A 231 40.27 -2.41 23.16
CA ILE A 231 40.44 -1.97 24.55
C ILE A 231 40.84 -3.13 25.45
N LEU A 232 40.13 -4.26 25.37
CA LEU A 232 40.38 -5.44 26.19
C LEU A 232 41.77 -6.03 25.96
N ARG A 233 42.19 -6.12 24.69
CA ARG A 233 43.52 -6.63 24.30
C ARG A 233 44.62 -5.57 24.32
N ARG A 234 44.28 -4.31 24.62
CA ARG A 234 45.19 -3.15 24.53
C ARG A 234 45.91 -3.07 23.17
N SER A 235 45.23 -3.48 22.10
CA SER A 235 45.77 -3.53 20.74
C SER A 235 45.78 -2.13 20.12
N ARG A 236 46.97 -1.60 19.84
CA ARG A 236 47.12 -0.28 19.19
C ARG A 236 46.58 -0.29 17.77
N CYS A 237 46.88 -1.34 17.00
CA CYS A 237 46.42 -1.49 15.62
C CYS A 237 44.88 -1.61 15.56
N GLY A 238 44.30 -2.45 16.42
CA GLY A 238 42.84 -2.60 16.51
C GLY A 238 42.13 -1.31 16.91
N PHE A 239 42.74 -0.51 17.80
CA PHE A 239 42.17 0.77 18.22
C PHE A 239 42.19 1.81 17.09
N ILE A 240 43.28 1.89 16.33
CA ILE A 240 43.38 2.78 15.15
C ILE A 240 42.35 2.35 14.09
N LEU A 241 42.29 1.06 13.77
CA LEU A 241 41.31 0.53 12.81
C LEU A 241 39.87 0.80 13.26
N GLY A 242 39.57 0.60 14.54
CA GLY A 242 38.26 0.87 15.12
C GLY A 242 37.87 2.35 15.07
N ILE A 243 38.82 3.28 15.23
CA ILE A 243 38.55 4.71 15.02
C ILE A 243 38.21 4.98 13.55
N LEU A 244 38.96 4.43 12.59
CA LEU A 244 38.69 4.63 11.17
C LEU A 244 37.30 4.11 10.77
N LEU A 245 36.95 2.89 11.19
CA LEU A 245 35.61 2.33 10.98
C LEU A 245 34.53 3.08 11.75
N GLY A 246 34.85 3.63 12.92
CA GLY A 246 33.97 4.49 13.70
C GLY A 246 33.62 5.79 13.00
N ILE A 247 34.57 6.42 12.31
CA ILE A 247 34.30 7.62 11.51
C ILE A 247 33.33 7.29 10.37
N VAL A 248 33.57 6.20 9.65
CA VAL A 248 32.67 5.75 8.57
C VAL A 248 31.27 5.44 9.13
N SER A 249 31.19 4.70 10.24
CA SER A 249 29.92 4.37 10.91
C SER A 249 29.16 5.62 11.34
N LEU A 250 29.87 6.62 11.87
CA LEU A 250 29.28 7.89 12.31
C LEU A 250 28.64 8.62 11.13
N VAL A 251 29.32 8.72 10.00
CA VAL A 251 28.77 9.33 8.79
C VAL A 251 27.51 8.58 8.33
N LEU A 252 27.58 7.25 8.24
CA LEU A 252 26.43 6.43 7.81
C LEU A 252 25.22 6.58 8.74
N ILE A 253 25.43 6.62 10.06
CA ILE A 253 24.34 6.76 11.04
C ILE A 253 23.67 8.14 10.94
N TRP A 254 24.44 9.22 10.79
CA TRP A 254 23.85 10.56 10.65
C TRP A 254 23.15 10.76 9.31
N CYS A 255 23.70 10.20 8.22
CA CYS A 255 23.01 10.15 6.93
C CYS A 255 21.72 9.32 7.02
N GLY A 256 21.77 8.14 7.64
CA GLY A 256 20.61 7.29 7.89
C GLY A 256 19.55 8.02 8.73
N ALA A 257 19.93 8.67 9.81
CA ALA A 257 19.02 9.46 10.65
C ALA A 257 18.34 10.59 9.87
N GLY A 258 19.03 11.19 8.89
CA GLY A 258 18.43 12.14 7.96
C GLY A 258 17.33 11.51 7.10
N VAL A 259 17.64 10.36 6.49
CA VAL A 259 16.67 9.59 5.69
C VAL A 259 15.49 9.16 6.54
N ASP A 260 15.73 8.60 7.72
CA ASP A 260 14.69 8.14 8.65
C ASP A 260 13.78 9.29 9.09
N LEU A 261 14.33 10.50 9.31
CA LEU A 261 13.53 11.68 9.61
C LEU A 261 12.63 12.08 8.43
N ALA A 262 13.16 12.10 7.21
CA ALA A 262 12.37 12.40 6.01
C ALA A 262 11.25 11.37 5.79
N VAL A 263 11.56 10.08 5.98
CA VAL A 263 10.57 9.00 5.92
C VAL A 263 9.53 9.17 7.04
N ALA A 264 9.93 9.50 8.27
CA ALA A 264 9.02 9.72 9.38
C ALA A 264 8.04 10.88 9.11
N ILE A 265 8.52 11.98 8.54
CA ILE A 265 7.67 13.12 8.13
C ILE A 265 6.70 12.67 7.04
N GLY A 266 7.19 12.05 5.96
CA GLY A 266 6.32 11.61 4.87
C GLY A 266 5.28 10.56 5.29
N MET A 267 5.66 9.60 6.13
CA MET A 267 4.72 8.62 6.67
C MET A 267 3.71 9.25 7.61
N SER A 268 4.10 10.31 8.33
CA SER A 268 3.18 11.06 9.18
C SER A 268 2.16 11.82 8.33
N ASP A 269 2.60 12.49 7.25
CA ASP A 269 1.72 13.15 6.29
C ASP A 269 0.69 12.19 5.67
N LEU A 270 1.15 11.00 5.29
CA LEU A 270 0.28 9.93 4.79
C LEU A 270 -0.71 9.46 5.87
N CYS A 271 -0.28 9.34 7.12
CA CYS A 271 -1.13 8.87 8.20
C CYS A 271 -2.17 9.90 8.63
N VAL A 272 -1.83 11.20 8.63
CA VAL A 272 -2.76 12.29 8.98
C VAL A 272 -3.76 12.55 7.86
N ASN A 273 -3.32 12.53 6.60
CA ASN A 273 -4.19 12.79 5.45
C ASN A 273 -4.04 11.77 4.31
N PRO A 274 -4.42 10.49 4.54
CA PRO A 274 -4.30 9.45 3.52
C PRO A 274 -5.21 9.70 2.32
N LYS A 275 -6.38 10.31 2.55
CA LYS A 275 -7.37 10.62 1.50
C LYS A 275 -6.83 11.65 0.51
N GLY A 276 -6.11 12.66 0.99
CA GLY A 276 -5.49 13.69 0.14
C GLY A 276 -4.52 13.09 -0.88
N THR A 277 -3.68 12.14 -0.45
CA THR A 277 -2.76 11.42 -1.34
C THR A 277 -3.52 10.64 -2.42
N VAL A 278 -4.54 9.87 -2.02
CA VAL A 278 -5.35 9.08 -2.96
C VAL A 278 -6.01 9.99 -4.01
N TYR A 279 -6.64 11.08 -3.58
CA TYR A 279 -7.30 12.01 -4.51
C TYR A 279 -6.33 12.73 -5.45
N TYR A 280 -5.11 13.05 -4.99
CA TYR A 280 -4.08 13.63 -5.84
C TYR A 280 -3.74 12.68 -7.01
N TYR A 281 -3.38 11.44 -6.70
CA TYR A 281 -2.94 10.48 -7.74
C TYR A 281 -4.07 10.09 -8.69
N ILE A 282 -5.32 10.04 -8.21
CA ILE A 282 -6.47 9.79 -9.08
C ILE A 282 -6.72 10.98 -10.01
N ARG A 283 -6.69 12.21 -9.49
CA ARG A 283 -6.95 13.41 -10.30
C ARG A 283 -5.92 13.58 -11.42
N VAL A 284 -4.67 13.20 -11.16
CA VAL A 284 -3.58 13.31 -12.12
C VAL A 284 -3.64 12.22 -13.19
N ASN A 285 -4.02 10.98 -12.83
CA ASN A 285 -3.85 9.82 -13.71
C ASN A 285 -5.16 9.23 -14.27
N LEU A 286 -6.34 9.65 -13.80
CA LEU A 286 -7.61 9.00 -14.12
C LEU A 286 -8.70 9.99 -14.54
N TYR A 287 -9.65 9.50 -15.35
CA TYR A 287 -10.83 10.25 -15.76
C TYR A 287 -11.74 10.59 -14.57
N TYR A 288 -12.46 11.71 -14.66
CA TYR A 288 -13.40 12.18 -13.62
C TYR A 288 -14.40 11.11 -13.13
N GLU A 289 -14.80 10.19 -14.00
CA GLU A 289 -15.71 9.08 -13.63
C GLU A 289 -15.11 8.12 -12.60
N ILE A 290 -13.80 7.86 -12.65
CA ILE A 290 -13.12 6.94 -11.71
C ILE A 290 -12.94 7.61 -10.35
N LEU A 291 -12.80 8.94 -10.32
CA LEU A 291 -12.73 9.70 -9.07
C LEU A 291 -13.97 9.50 -8.20
N VAL A 292 -15.16 9.49 -8.79
CA VAL A 292 -16.42 9.27 -8.07
C VAL A 292 -16.46 7.87 -7.46
N PHE A 293 -16.05 6.85 -8.23
CA PHE A 293 -15.99 5.46 -7.76
C PHE A 293 -15.01 5.31 -6.59
N VAL A 294 -13.78 5.78 -6.72
CA VAL A 294 -12.79 5.61 -5.64
C VAL A 294 -13.18 6.44 -4.42
N LYS A 295 -13.75 7.64 -4.60
CA LYS A 295 -14.26 8.45 -3.49
C LYS A 295 -15.31 7.68 -2.67
N TYR A 296 -16.21 6.96 -3.33
CA TYR A 296 -17.20 6.10 -2.65
C TYR A 296 -16.53 5.05 -1.75
N TYR A 297 -15.51 4.32 -2.23
CA TYR A 297 -14.81 3.33 -1.40
C TYR A 297 -13.93 3.94 -0.30
N VAL A 298 -13.40 5.14 -0.50
CA VAL A 298 -12.55 5.84 0.49
C VAL A 298 -13.38 6.50 1.58
N GLU A 299 -14.54 7.07 1.25
CA GLU A 299 -15.43 7.73 2.22
C GLU A 299 -16.43 6.77 2.86
N CYS A 300 -16.80 5.71 2.14
CA CYS A 300 -17.83 4.72 2.49
C CYS A 300 -19.02 5.34 3.26
N PRO A 301 -19.73 6.30 2.64
CA PRO A 301 -20.88 6.96 3.25
C PRO A 301 -21.96 5.94 3.63
N LYS A 302 -22.65 6.17 4.74
CA LYS A 302 -23.63 5.20 5.28
C LYS A 302 -24.86 5.03 4.40
N ASP A 303 -25.28 6.11 3.73
CA ASP A 303 -26.56 6.25 3.04
C ASP A 303 -26.44 6.41 1.50
N GLU A 304 -25.24 6.31 0.94
CA GLU A 304 -25.06 6.32 -0.52
C GLU A 304 -24.74 4.91 -1.04
N HIS A 305 -25.10 4.67 -2.29
CA HIS A 305 -24.80 3.43 -3.00
C HIS A 305 -23.70 3.69 -4.04
N ASN A 306 -23.03 2.60 -4.43
CA ASN A 306 -22.02 2.66 -5.48
C ASN A 306 -22.61 3.27 -6.78
N PRO A 307 -21.87 4.12 -7.52
CA PRO A 307 -22.34 4.66 -8.81
C PRO A 307 -22.80 3.60 -9.83
N TYR A 308 -22.24 2.39 -9.75
CA TYR A 308 -22.61 1.25 -10.58
C TYR A 308 -23.74 0.39 -10.01
N GLN A 309 -24.14 0.60 -8.76
CA GLN A 309 -25.21 -0.16 -8.09
C GLN A 309 -26.50 -0.12 -8.90
N LYS A 310 -26.88 1.05 -9.42
CA LYS A 310 -28.09 1.21 -10.26
C LYS A 310 -28.09 0.32 -11.50
N TYR A 311 -26.92 0.00 -12.06
CA TYR A 311 -26.83 -0.88 -13.23
C TYR A 311 -26.91 -2.34 -12.80
N ALA A 312 -26.27 -2.70 -11.68
CA ALA A 312 -26.35 -4.03 -11.10
C ALA A 312 -27.77 -4.38 -10.66
N ASP A 313 -28.46 -3.48 -9.94
CA ASP A 313 -29.85 -3.66 -9.52
C ASP A 313 -30.79 -3.79 -10.71
N LYS A 314 -30.61 -2.94 -11.73
CA LYS A 314 -31.40 -3.02 -12.96
C LYS A 314 -31.16 -4.33 -13.69
N ALA A 315 -29.92 -4.80 -13.79
CA ALA A 315 -29.60 -6.08 -14.40
C ALA A 315 -30.20 -7.25 -13.60
N SER A 316 -30.14 -7.21 -12.26
CA SER A 316 -30.76 -8.20 -11.38
C SER A 316 -32.28 -8.28 -11.56
N ALA A 317 -32.97 -7.14 -11.57
CA ALA A 317 -34.42 -7.10 -11.81
C ALA A 317 -34.79 -7.66 -13.19
N ARG A 318 -33.98 -7.40 -14.23
CA ARG A 318 -34.20 -7.95 -15.57
C ARG A 318 -33.92 -9.45 -15.64
N LEU A 319 -32.95 -9.96 -14.89
CA LEU A 319 -32.67 -11.39 -14.76
C LEU A 319 -33.82 -12.13 -14.04
N GLU A 320 -34.46 -11.50 -13.05
CA GLU A 320 -35.66 -12.03 -12.40
C GLU A 320 -36.84 -12.09 -13.40
N GLU A 321 -37.11 -11.01 -14.12
CA GLU A 321 -38.16 -10.98 -15.16
C GLU A 321 -37.93 -12.04 -16.24
N ALA A 322 -36.69 -12.21 -16.73
CA ALA A 322 -36.34 -13.25 -17.70
C ALA A 322 -36.60 -14.65 -17.13
N SER A 323 -36.29 -14.88 -15.85
CA SER A 323 -36.50 -16.16 -15.17
C SER A 323 -37.97 -16.49 -14.97
N ASP A 324 -38.81 -15.49 -14.72
CA ASP A 324 -40.26 -15.65 -14.64
C ASP A 324 -40.86 -16.04 -15.99
N PHE A 325 -40.45 -15.36 -17.08
CA PHE A 325 -40.88 -15.73 -18.43
C PHE A 325 -40.41 -17.13 -18.82
N PHE A 326 -39.16 -17.47 -18.51
CA PHE A 326 -38.62 -18.81 -18.78
C PHE A 326 -39.35 -19.89 -17.97
N SER A 327 -39.66 -19.62 -16.70
CA SER A 327 -40.44 -20.51 -15.86
C SER A 327 -41.87 -20.70 -16.36
N ALA A 328 -42.48 -19.66 -16.93
CA ALA A 328 -43.79 -19.76 -17.58
C ALA A 328 -43.71 -20.62 -18.85
N LEU A 329 -42.65 -20.46 -19.66
CA LEU A 329 -42.39 -21.26 -20.86
C LEU A 329 -42.29 -22.75 -20.51
N MET A 330 -41.50 -23.10 -19.49
CA MET A 330 -41.34 -24.48 -19.03
C MET A 330 -42.64 -25.10 -18.49
N LYS A 331 -43.58 -24.29 -18.00
CA LYS A 331 -44.88 -24.74 -17.49
C LYS A 331 -45.92 -24.99 -18.58
N LEU A 332 -45.70 -24.56 -19.81
CA LEU A 332 -46.64 -24.74 -20.92
C LEU A 332 -46.82 -26.22 -21.34
N GLY A 333 -46.01 -27.14 -20.80
CA GLY A 333 -46.16 -28.58 -21.08
C GLY A 333 -45.94 -28.91 -22.56
N LEU A 334 -44.92 -28.30 -23.16
CA LEU A 334 -44.59 -28.44 -24.58
C LEU A 334 -44.03 -29.84 -24.88
N ASP A 335 -44.53 -30.49 -25.94
CA ASP A 335 -44.02 -31.77 -26.43
C ASP A 335 -42.88 -31.51 -27.41
N LEU A 336 -41.68 -31.34 -26.86
CA LEU A 336 -40.46 -30.93 -27.57
C LEU A 336 -39.57 -32.12 -27.93
N PRO A 337 -38.84 -32.08 -29.05
CA PRO A 337 -37.73 -32.98 -29.32
C PRO A 337 -36.68 -32.95 -28.19
N SER A 338 -35.90 -34.03 -28.06
CA SER A 338 -34.85 -34.13 -27.03
C SER A 338 -33.82 -33.01 -27.12
N GLU A 339 -33.40 -32.64 -28.33
CA GLU A 339 -32.42 -31.57 -28.59
C GLU A 339 -32.91 -30.22 -28.03
N CYS A 340 -34.11 -29.79 -28.42
CA CYS A 340 -34.75 -28.57 -27.91
C CYS A 340 -34.96 -28.56 -26.39
N LYS A 341 -35.19 -29.75 -25.80
CA LYS A 341 -35.35 -29.88 -24.36
C LYS A 341 -34.03 -29.71 -23.62
N ASP A 342 -32.94 -30.21 -24.20
CA ASP A 342 -31.59 -30.06 -23.66
C ASP A 342 -31.14 -28.59 -23.79
N ASP A 343 -31.41 -27.94 -24.93
CA ASP A 343 -31.13 -26.51 -25.15
C ASP A 343 -31.85 -25.60 -24.14
N LEU A 344 -33.15 -25.85 -23.91
CA LEU A 344 -33.92 -25.11 -22.90
C LEU A 344 -33.44 -25.42 -21.47
N SER A 345 -32.95 -26.64 -21.21
CA SER A 345 -32.35 -26.97 -19.91
C SER A 345 -31.06 -26.18 -19.69
N GLN A 346 -30.20 -26.10 -20.71
CA GLN A 346 -28.96 -25.35 -20.67
C GLN A 346 -29.23 -23.85 -20.44
N CYS A 347 -30.17 -23.27 -21.20
CA CYS A 347 -30.62 -21.88 -21.03
C CYS A 347 -31.06 -21.57 -19.59
N ASN A 348 -31.78 -22.48 -18.95
CA ASN A 348 -32.22 -22.32 -17.55
C ASN A 348 -31.06 -22.33 -16.56
N ASP A 349 -30.03 -23.16 -16.82
CA ASP A 349 -28.87 -23.23 -15.96
C ASP A 349 -27.97 -21.99 -16.12
N ASP A 350 -27.80 -21.50 -17.36
CA ASP A 350 -27.08 -20.25 -17.67
C ASP A 350 -27.74 -19.03 -17.02
N LEU A 351 -29.07 -18.99 -17.02
CA LEU A 351 -29.84 -17.92 -16.38
C LEU A 351 -29.68 -17.92 -14.85
N LYS A 352 -29.71 -19.09 -14.22
CA LYS A 352 -29.47 -19.24 -12.77
C LYS A 352 -28.03 -18.91 -12.39
N GLN A 353 -27.07 -19.31 -13.22
CA GLN A 353 -25.66 -18.98 -13.04
C GLN A 353 -25.44 -17.47 -13.15
N SER A 354 -26.10 -16.81 -14.10
CA SER A 354 -26.09 -15.36 -14.28
C SER A 354 -26.69 -14.63 -13.06
N GLN A 355 -27.82 -15.10 -12.52
CA GLN A 355 -28.40 -14.57 -11.27
C GLN A 355 -27.44 -14.68 -10.09
N THR A 356 -26.81 -15.85 -9.92
CA THR A 356 -25.85 -16.09 -8.84
C THR A 356 -24.63 -15.18 -8.98
N SER A 357 -24.11 -15.02 -10.19
CA SER A 357 -22.97 -14.14 -10.46
C SER A 357 -23.33 -12.66 -10.24
N MET A 358 -24.54 -12.23 -10.60
CA MET A 358 -25.02 -10.86 -10.36
C MET A 358 -25.15 -10.55 -8.86
N ALA A 359 -25.66 -11.49 -8.07
CA ALA A 359 -25.73 -11.34 -6.62
C ALA A 359 -24.33 -11.13 -5.99
N VAL A 360 -23.31 -11.82 -6.51
CA VAL A 360 -21.92 -11.60 -6.09
C VAL A 360 -21.39 -10.23 -6.51
N ILE A 361 -21.70 -9.77 -7.73
CA ILE A 361 -21.33 -8.42 -8.19
C ILE A 361 -21.95 -7.35 -7.27
N ILE A 362 -23.25 -7.43 -7.00
CA ILE A 362 -23.97 -6.51 -6.10
C ILE A 362 -23.29 -6.45 -4.73
N LYS A 363 -22.96 -7.61 -4.17
CA LYS A 363 -22.27 -7.69 -2.88
C LYS A 363 -20.88 -7.04 -2.92
N ASN A 364 -20.10 -7.28 -3.98
CA ASN A 364 -18.74 -6.75 -4.13
C ASN A 364 -18.71 -5.24 -4.46
N LEU A 365 -19.81 -4.68 -4.98
CA LEU A 365 -19.96 -3.24 -5.21
C LEU A 365 -20.15 -2.43 -3.90
N ASP A 366 -20.55 -3.08 -2.81
CA ASP A 366 -20.71 -2.43 -1.51
C ASP A 366 -19.34 -2.15 -0.85
N CYS A 367 -19.09 -0.87 -0.52
CA CYS A 367 -17.86 -0.46 0.15
C CYS A 367 -17.74 -1.07 1.55
N LYS A 368 -18.86 -1.36 2.24
CA LYS A 368 -18.87 -1.96 3.58
C LYS A 368 -18.35 -3.39 3.51
N TYR A 369 -18.79 -4.13 2.51
CA TYR A 369 -18.32 -5.48 2.28
C TYR A 369 -16.84 -5.49 1.90
N ALA A 370 -16.40 -4.57 1.05
CA ALA A 370 -14.99 -4.40 0.75
C ALA A 370 -14.21 -4.15 2.06
N HIS A 371 -14.55 -3.15 2.86
CA HIS A 371 -13.85 -2.83 4.11
C HIS A 371 -13.83 -3.97 5.13
N GLN A 372 -14.83 -4.84 5.17
CA GLN A 372 -14.84 -6.03 6.06
C GLN A 372 -13.80 -7.08 5.67
N GLN A 373 -13.29 -7.07 4.44
CA GLN A 373 -12.26 -8.00 3.98
C GLN A 373 -10.83 -7.54 4.31
N PHE A 374 -10.65 -6.36 4.92
CA PHE A 374 -9.34 -5.72 5.14
C PHE A 374 -9.10 -5.32 6.60
#